data_AF-A0A6P9CZ28-F1
#
_entry.id   AF-A0A6P9CZ28-F1
#
_cell.length_a   1.000
_cell.length_b   1.000
_cell.length_c   1.000
_cell.angle_alpha   90.00
_cell.angle_beta   90.00
_cell.angle_gamma   90.00
#
_symmetry.space_group_name_H-M   'P 1'
#
loop_
_entity.id
_entity.type
_entity.pdbx_description
1 polymer ?
#
loop_
_entity_poly.entity_id
_entity_poly.type
_entity_poly.pdbx_seq_one_letter_code
_entity_poly.pdbx_strand_id
1 'polypeptide(L)'
;MNGRRINMFVTATLYLLSQFVLCDGTAASENEEYAEIIGLNSSPLILGMSICALKADSGPCKALHTRYHFNIHTHHCELFNFGGCQGNENNFLTLDECQEKCVVKDVPAKIKKSRLKNEKPSFCLLENDPGVCRGLISRYFYNKESQQCEKFQYGGCLGNQNNFKSLQECQNTCHDRVPSANSLQIDDDHTVLGTISNNSAPLIKQVVRQGERNSWKKTDHGCYIFLLAICTFIHMCFWELAGSLWIMHAG
;
A
#
# COMPACT_ATOMS: atom_id res chain seq x y z
N MET A 1 -43.78 -52.82 7.06
CA MET A 1 -42.79 -52.24 8.02
C MET A 1 -42.10 -51.00 7.43
N ASN A 2 -42.80 -49.87 7.25
CA ASN A 2 -42.22 -48.65 6.62
C ASN A 2 -42.12 -47.43 7.57
N GLY A 3 -42.37 -47.58 8.88
CA GLY A 3 -42.42 -46.47 9.83
C GLY A 3 -41.09 -46.02 10.46
N ARG A 4 -39.92 -46.54 10.03
CA ARG A 4 -38.62 -46.26 10.70
C ARG A 4 -37.55 -45.54 9.86
N ARG A 5 -37.75 -45.31 8.56
CA ARG A 5 -36.78 -44.57 7.72
C ARG A 5 -37.12 -43.10 7.50
N ILE A 6 -38.40 -42.72 7.59
CA ILE A 6 -38.84 -41.32 7.39
C ILE A 6 -38.39 -40.43 8.56
N ASN A 7 -38.48 -40.93 9.80
CA ASN A 7 -38.14 -40.18 11.01
C ASN A 7 -36.66 -39.75 11.14
N MET A 8 -35.74 -40.36 10.37
CA MET A 8 -34.31 -40.03 10.42
C MET A 8 -33.95 -38.85 9.50
N PHE A 9 -34.70 -38.66 8.41
CA PHE A 9 -34.47 -37.52 7.50
C PHE A 9 -35.12 -36.24 8.02
N VAL A 10 -36.33 -36.33 8.59
CA VAL A 10 -37.03 -35.16 9.17
C VAL A 10 -36.26 -34.58 10.36
N THR A 11 -35.66 -35.42 11.19
CA THR A 11 -34.85 -34.96 12.33
C THR A 11 -33.51 -34.36 11.90
N ALA A 12 -32.85 -34.92 10.89
CA ALA A 12 -31.61 -34.35 10.34
C ALA A 12 -31.83 -32.99 9.64
N THR A 13 -32.94 -32.81 8.92
CA THR A 13 -33.26 -31.52 8.28
C THR A 13 -33.68 -30.46 9.29
N LEU A 14 -34.48 -30.80 10.31
CA LEU A 14 -34.81 -29.89 11.41
C LEU A 14 -33.55 -29.47 12.20
N TYR A 15 -32.60 -30.39 12.43
CA TYR A 15 -31.35 -30.08 13.12
C TYR A 15 -30.47 -29.11 12.30
N LEU A 16 -30.33 -29.33 10.99
CA LEU A 16 -29.57 -28.43 10.10
C LEU A 16 -30.24 -27.05 9.96
N LEU A 17 -31.58 -26.99 9.89
CA LEU A 17 -32.31 -25.71 9.86
C LEU A 17 -32.21 -24.95 11.20
N SER A 18 -32.02 -25.64 12.33
CA SER A 18 -31.80 -25.01 13.63
C SER A 18 -30.41 -24.36 13.82
N GLN A 19 -29.47 -24.59 12.89
CA GLN A 19 -28.11 -24.00 12.94
C GLN A 19 -27.93 -22.78 12.02
N PHE A 20 -28.97 -22.34 11.31
CA PHE A 20 -28.90 -21.23 10.33
C PHE A 20 -29.76 -20.01 10.67
N VAL A 21 -30.29 -19.90 11.90
CA VAL A 21 -31.10 -18.75 12.34
C VAL A 21 -30.40 -17.99 13.47
N LEU A 22 -29.62 -16.99 13.08
CA LEU A 22 -29.27 -15.82 13.91
C LEU A 22 -28.77 -14.68 13.01
N CYS A 23 -29.74 -14.08 12.31
CA CYS A 23 -29.66 -12.73 11.78
C CYS A 23 -30.97 -12.03 12.18
N ASP A 24 -31.06 -11.61 13.44
CA ASP A 24 -32.18 -10.83 13.93
C ASP A 24 -32.16 -9.43 13.29
N GLY A 25 -32.94 -9.28 12.23
CA GLY A 25 -33.30 -7.99 11.67
C GLY A 25 -34.52 -7.41 12.40
N THR A 26 -34.33 -6.89 13.61
CA THR A 26 -35.38 -6.15 14.32
C THR A 26 -35.33 -4.66 13.96
N ALA A 27 -36.33 -4.20 13.20
CA ALA A 27 -36.57 -2.79 12.95
C ALA A 27 -37.68 -2.25 13.87
N ALA A 28 -37.32 -1.76 15.05
CA ALA A 28 -38.16 -0.85 15.84
C ALA A 28 -37.35 -0.14 16.96
N SER A 29 -37.19 1.17 16.80
CA SER A 29 -36.97 2.22 17.80
C SER A 29 -37.21 1.85 19.28
N GLU A 30 -36.21 2.09 20.16
CA GLU A 30 -36.30 3.15 21.20
C GLU A 30 -34.97 3.31 21.99
N ASN A 31 -34.50 4.57 22.10
CA ASN A 31 -33.53 5.09 23.09
C ASN A 31 -32.12 4.45 23.19
N GLU A 32 -31.18 4.91 22.36
CA GLU A 32 -29.74 4.84 22.66
C GLU A 32 -29.16 6.24 22.88
N GLU A 33 -28.80 6.54 24.13
CA GLU A 33 -27.92 7.66 24.47
C GLU A 33 -26.47 7.23 24.26
N TYR A 34 -25.96 7.38 23.03
CA TYR A 34 -24.53 7.37 22.77
C TYR A 34 -24.14 8.54 21.87
N ALA A 35 -23.33 9.44 22.42
CA ALA A 35 -22.93 10.67 21.74
C ALA A 35 -22.10 10.40 20.48
N GLU A 36 -22.51 11.08 19.42
CA GLU A 36 -21.83 11.18 18.12
C GLU A 36 -20.35 11.57 18.28
N ILE A 37 -19.43 10.67 17.89
CA ILE A 37 -18.02 11.04 17.64
C ILE A 37 -17.80 11.02 16.13
N ILE A 38 -17.67 12.24 15.59
CA ILE A 38 -17.46 12.52 14.16
C ILE A 38 -16.25 11.74 13.65
N GLY A 39 -16.41 11.11 12.49
CA GLY A 39 -15.48 10.12 11.96
C GLY A 39 -14.05 10.62 11.82
N LEU A 40 -13.12 9.89 12.44
CA LEU A 40 -11.71 9.92 12.08
C LEU A 40 -11.55 9.29 10.69
N ASN A 41 -11.81 10.09 9.65
CA ASN A 41 -11.26 9.84 8.32
C ASN A 41 -9.76 10.22 8.32
N SER A 42 -8.99 9.61 9.23
CA SER A 42 -7.55 9.59 9.14
C SER A 42 -7.21 8.72 7.93
N SER A 43 -6.84 9.37 6.83
CA SER A 43 -6.06 8.75 5.76
C SER A 43 -5.04 7.80 6.40
N PRO A 44 -4.92 6.53 5.97
CA PRO A 44 -4.05 5.57 6.64
C PRO A 44 -2.67 6.17 6.79
N LEU A 45 -2.23 6.37 8.04
CA LEU A 45 -0.94 6.99 8.32
C LEU A 45 0.12 6.12 7.67
N ILE A 46 0.66 6.61 6.56
CA ILE A 46 1.81 6.01 5.89
C ILE A 46 2.98 6.29 6.83
N LEU A 47 3.16 5.44 7.84
CA LEU A 47 4.23 5.60 8.81
C LEU A 47 5.55 5.41 8.05
N GLY A 48 6.29 6.50 7.90
CA GLY A 48 7.56 6.53 7.19
C GLY A 48 8.61 5.79 8.00
N MET A 49 9.28 4.83 7.36
CA MET A 49 10.36 4.00 7.90
C MET A 49 9.96 3.06 9.05
N SER A 50 10.44 1.82 8.99
CA SER A 50 10.22 0.81 10.03
C SER A 50 10.89 1.15 11.36
N ILE A 51 12.00 1.88 11.33
CA ILE A 51 12.70 2.37 12.53
C ILE A 51 11.77 3.15 13.45
N CYS A 52 10.83 3.91 12.88
CA CYS A 52 9.90 4.75 13.61
C CYS A 52 8.83 3.95 14.38
N ALA A 53 8.70 2.65 14.12
CA ALA A 53 7.84 1.74 14.88
C ALA A 53 8.56 1.00 16.03
N LEU A 54 9.87 1.17 16.18
CA LEU A 54 10.62 0.65 17.32
C LEU A 54 10.27 1.46 18.58
N LYS A 55 10.30 0.84 19.76
CA LYS A 55 10.16 1.57 21.03
C LYS A 55 11.43 2.36 21.31
N ALA A 56 11.31 3.49 22.01
CA ALA A 56 12.45 4.18 22.59
C ALA A 56 13.28 3.21 23.45
N ASP A 57 14.59 3.16 23.23
CA ASP A 57 15.51 2.29 23.97
C ASP A 57 16.66 3.11 24.55
N SER A 58 16.66 3.22 25.88
CA SER A 58 17.70 3.92 26.63
C SER A 58 19.05 3.20 26.61
N GLY A 59 19.09 1.90 26.30
CA GLY A 59 20.29 1.06 26.44
C GLY A 59 20.73 0.87 27.91
N PRO A 60 21.86 0.18 28.15
CA PRO A 60 22.32 -0.18 29.50
C PRO A 60 23.19 0.89 30.17
N CYS A 61 23.68 1.87 29.42
CA CYS A 61 24.48 2.96 29.97
C CYS A 61 23.61 3.97 30.76
N LYS A 62 24.24 4.75 31.63
CA LYS A 62 23.57 5.61 32.63
C LYS A 62 23.82 7.11 32.43
N ALA A 63 24.32 7.53 31.27
CA ALA A 63 24.38 8.95 30.94
C ALA A 63 22.97 9.49 30.65
N LEU A 64 22.80 10.80 30.73
CA LEU A 64 21.53 11.47 30.45
C LEU A 64 21.64 12.28 29.16
N HIS A 65 21.41 11.63 28.02
CA HIS A 65 21.30 12.31 26.73
C HIS A 65 19.83 12.46 26.35
N THR A 66 19.32 13.68 26.42
CA THR A 66 18.01 14.03 25.89
C THR A 66 18.00 13.82 24.38
N ARG A 67 17.10 12.95 23.90
CA ARG A 67 16.96 12.55 22.49
C ARG A 67 15.48 12.51 22.10
N TYR A 68 15.19 12.53 20.81
CA TYR A 68 13.84 12.36 20.28
C TYR A 68 13.63 10.93 19.79
N HIS A 69 12.43 10.39 19.98
CA HIS A 69 11.95 9.19 19.30
C HIS A 69 10.56 9.44 18.73
N PHE A 70 10.17 8.72 17.69
CA PHE A 70 8.78 8.71 17.25
C PHE A 70 7.96 7.78 18.16
N ASN A 71 6.82 8.26 18.63
CA ASN A 71 5.84 7.48 19.38
C ASN A 71 4.66 7.14 18.45
N ILE A 72 4.51 5.86 18.13
CA ILE A 72 3.45 5.36 17.24
C ILE A 72 2.03 5.46 17.82
N HIS A 73 1.88 5.70 19.13
CA HIS A 73 0.56 5.80 19.78
C HIS A 73 0.02 7.23 19.79
N THR A 74 0.92 8.22 19.87
CA THR A 74 0.57 9.66 19.80
C THR A 74 0.82 10.25 18.42
N HIS A 75 1.53 9.52 17.55
CA HIS A 75 2.00 9.96 16.24
C HIS A 75 2.89 11.22 16.31
N HIS A 76 3.66 11.34 17.39
CA HIS A 76 4.50 12.50 17.66
C HIS A 76 5.95 12.11 17.94
N CYS A 77 6.86 13.04 17.67
CA CYS A 77 8.26 12.95 18.06
C CYS A 77 8.41 13.47 19.49
N GLU A 78 8.74 12.58 20.42
CA GLU A 78 8.74 12.81 21.86
C GLU A 78 10.15 12.69 22.44
N LEU A 79 10.38 13.37 23.56
CA LEU A 79 11.67 13.35 24.26
C LEU A 79 11.80 12.11 25.15
N PHE A 80 12.97 11.48 25.11
CA PHE A 80 13.38 10.44 26.05
C PHE A 80 14.85 10.60 26.48
N ASN A 81 15.21 9.89 27.56
CA ASN A 81 16.58 9.82 28.06
C ASN A 81 17.29 8.61 27.44
N PHE A 82 18.24 8.87 26.56
CA PHE A 82 19.17 7.86 26.05
C PHE A 82 20.39 7.73 26.96
N GLY A 83 20.71 6.50 27.34
CA GLY A 83 21.78 6.15 28.29
C GLY A 83 23.20 6.38 27.78
N GLY A 84 23.37 6.63 26.47
CA GLY A 84 24.65 6.96 25.84
C GLY A 84 25.36 5.78 25.15
N CYS A 85 24.81 4.56 25.20
CA CYS A 85 25.32 3.41 24.45
C CYS A 85 24.21 2.42 24.12
N GLN A 86 24.44 1.60 23.08
CA GLN A 86 23.43 0.69 22.50
C GLN A 86 22.15 1.45 22.11
N GLY A 87 20.96 0.91 22.38
CA GLY A 87 19.71 1.47 21.88
C GLY A 87 19.35 0.96 20.48
N ASN A 88 18.40 1.64 19.84
CA ASN A 88 18.00 1.39 18.45
C ASN A 88 17.88 2.70 17.65
N GLU A 89 17.54 2.58 16.37
CA GLU A 89 17.52 3.68 15.39
C GLU A 89 16.37 4.70 15.57
N ASN A 90 15.38 4.43 16.44
CA ASN A 90 14.36 5.42 16.82
C ASN A 90 14.92 6.40 17.88
N ASN A 91 16.03 7.04 17.54
CA ASN A 91 16.84 7.86 18.43
C ASN A 91 17.52 8.99 17.65
N PHE A 92 16.82 10.12 17.58
CA PHE A 92 17.19 11.29 16.79
C PHE A 92 17.72 12.40 17.71
N LEU A 93 18.65 13.21 17.20
CA LEU A 93 19.24 14.29 18.00
C LEU A 93 18.30 15.50 18.08
N THR A 94 17.54 15.78 17.03
CA THR A 94 16.63 16.93 16.93
C THR A 94 15.21 16.51 16.63
N LEU A 95 14.26 17.40 16.95
CA LEU A 95 12.85 17.23 16.61
C LEU A 95 12.66 17.14 15.09
N ASP A 96 13.35 18.01 14.34
CA ASP A 96 13.25 18.08 12.88
C ASP A 96 13.73 16.77 12.22
N GLU A 97 14.85 16.20 12.67
CA GLU A 97 15.36 14.91 12.17
C GLU A 97 14.32 13.79 12.36
N CYS A 98 13.71 13.73 13.54
CA CYS A 98 12.65 12.76 13.83
C CYS A 98 11.42 12.99 12.94
N GLN A 99 10.98 14.25 12.80
CA GLN A 99 9.80 14.58 12.00
C GLN A 99 10.02 14.30 10.51
N GLU A 100 11.18 14.63 9.94
CA GLU A 100 11.48 14.38 8.53
C GLU A 100 11.58 12.88 8.19
N LYS A 101 12.08 12.06 9.12
CA LYS A 101 12.17 10.60 8.95
C LYS A 101 10.82 9.89 9.17
N CYS A 102 10.10 10.25 10.22
CA CYS A 102 8.95 9.47 10.71
C CYS A 102 7.57 10.06 10.40
N VAL A 103 7.45 11.39 10.23
CA VAL A 103 6.16 12.04 9.92
C VAL A 103 6.04 12.23 8.42
N VAL A 104 5.26 11.36 7.77
CA VAL A 104 4.86 11.59 6.38
C VAL A 104 3.92 12.78 6.32
N LYS A 105 4.49 13.92 5.90
CA LYS A 105 3.74 15.12 5.52
C LYS A 105 3.03 14.80 4.21
N ASP A 106 1.69 14.78 4.23
CA ASP A 106 0.89 14.71 3.01
C ASP A 106 1.39 15.75 2.02
N VAL A 107 1.81 15.32 0.83
CA VAL A 107 2.30 16.24 -0.19
C VAL A 107 1.14 17.16 -0.58
N PRO A 108 1.16 18.47 -0.27
CA PRO A 108 0.10 19.35 -0.71
C PRO A 108 0.11 19.35 -2.23
N ALA A 109 -1.07 19.22 -2.85
CA ALA A 109 -1.25 19.11 -4.31
C ALA A 109 -0.90 20.38 -5.12
N LYS A 110 0.05 21.19 -4.59
CA LYS A 110 0.52 22.47 -5.09
C LYS A 110 2.05 22.56 -4.98
N ILE A 111 2.78 21.54 -5.47
CA ILE A 111 4.17 21.77 -5.89
C ILE A 111 4.14 22.78 -7.04
N LYS A 112 4.42 24.04 -6.70
CA LYS A 112 4.78 25.06 -7.69
C LYS A 112 5.94 24.47 -8.50
N LYS A 113 5.80 24.38 -9.83
CA LYS A 113 6.86 23.90 -10.73
C LYS A 113 8.11 24.78 -10.58
N SER A 114 9.01 24.44 -9.67
CA SER A 114 10.34 25.03 -9.61
C SER A 114 11.10 24.60 -10.86
N ARG A 115 11.66 25.57 -11.58
CA ARG A 115 12.32 25.33 -12.87
C ARG A 115 13.79 24.93 -12.66
N LEU A 116 14.04 23.73 -12.13
CA LEU A 116 15.36 23.07 -12.16
C LEU A 116 15.12 21.56 -11.98
N LYS A 117 15.05 20.80 -13.09
CA LYS A 117 16.14 20.09 -13.80
C LYS A 117 16.50 18.74 -13.15
N ASN A 118 15.96 17.67 -13.74
CA ASN A 118 16.49 16.30 -13.87
C ASN A 118 17.00 15.51 -12.65
N GLU A 119 17.02 16.04 -11.44
CA GLU A 119 17.43 15.31 -10.24
C GLU A 119 16.35 14.32 -9.79
N LYS A 120 16.78 13.10 -9.40
CA LYS A 120 15.88 12.07 -8.86
C LYS A 120 15.33 12.48 -7.49
N PRO A 121 14.12 12.03 -7.10
CA PRO A 121 13.59 12.29 -5.76
C PRO A 121 14.55 11.85 -4.66
N SER A 122 14.67 12.63 -3.58
CA SER A 122 15.58 12.33 -2.46
C SER A 122 15.32 10.97 -1.82
N PHE A 123 14.06 10.51 -1.82
CA PHE A 123 13.73 9.18 -1.30
C PHE A 123 14.37 8.02 -2.08
N CYS A 124 14.77 8.22 -3.34
CA CYS A 124 15.51 7.21 -4.11
C CYS A 124 16.91 6.93 -3.51
N LEU A 125 17.42 7.80 -2.62
CA LEU A 125 18.71 7.64 -1.96
C LEU A 125 18.61 6.93 -0.60
N LEU A 126 17.39 6.60 -0.15
CA LEU A 126 17.16 5.78 1.03
C LEU A 126 17.51 4.32 0.73
N GLU A 127 17.92 3.57 1.74
CA GLU A 127 18.13 2.12 1.62
C GLU A 127 16.78 1.38 1.49
N ASN A 128 16.80 0.09 1.12
CA ASN A 128 15.57 -0.69 1.17
C ASN A 128 15.13 -0.87 2.63
N ASP A 129 13.81 -0.86 2.86
CA ASP A 129 13.24 -1.07 4.18
C ASP A 129 12.22 -2.21 4.11
N PRO A 130 12.59 -3.42 4.58
CA PRO A 130 11.70 -4.57 4.63
C PRO A 130 10.44 -4.35 5.46
N GLY A 131 10.39 -3.39 6.39
CA GLY A 131 9.27 -3.27 7.32
C GLY A 131 9.33 -4.26 8.48
N VAL A 132 8.43 -4.08 9.46
CA VAL A 132 8.33 -4.95 10.67
C VAL A 132 7.47 -6.20 10.46
N CYS A 133 6.66 -6.23 9.39
CA CYS A 133 5.81 -7.37 9.07
C CYS A 133 6.61 -8.53 8.44
N ARG A 134 6.05 -9.75 8.49
CA ARG A 134 6.75 -10.99 8.10
C ARG A 134 6.29 -11.58 6.75
N GLY A 135 5.72 -10.77 5.88
CA GLY A 135 5.40 -11.16 4.51
C GLY A 135 6.66 -11.37 3.66
N LEU A 136 6.53 -12.13 2.58
CA LEU A 136 7.59 -12.37 1.59
C LEU A 136 7.21 -11.77 0.24
N ILE A 137 6.97 -10.45 0.22
CA ILE A 137 6.48 -9.74 -0.96
C ILE A 137 7.68 -9.17 -1.71
N SER A 138 8.01 -9.72 -2.88
CA SER A 138 9.08 -9.16 -3.70
C SER A 138 8.73 -7.75 -4.20
N ARG A 139 9.61 -6.80 -3.94
CA ARG A 139 9.54 -5.39 -4.35
C ARG A 139 10.85 -4.97 -4.98
N TYR A 140 10.88 -3.76 -5.52
CA TYR A 140 12.09 -3.15 -6.08
C TYR A 140 12.45 -1.88 -5.32
N PHE A 141 13.74 -1.61 -5.17
CA PHE A 141 14.28 -0.35 -4.65
C PHE A 141 15.42 0.12 -5.55
N TYR A 142 15.69 1.42 -5.59
CA TYR A 142 16.88 1.95 -6.23
C TYR A 142 18.07 1.84 -5.29
N ASN A 143 19.07 1.04 -5.67
CA ASN A 143 20.32 0.94 -4.95
C ASN A 143 21.26 2.07 -5.42
N LYS A 144 21.64 2.95 -4.49
CA LYS A 144 22.52 4.11 -4.72
C LYS A 144 23.97 3.72 -5.04
N GLU A 145 24.45 2.57 -4.55
CA GLU A 145 25.81 2.08 -4.77
C GLU A 145 25.97 1.42 -6.14
N SER A 146 25.05 0.54 -6.53
CA SER A 146 25.07 -0.11 -7.86
C SER A 146 24.46 0.76 -8.97
N GLN A 147 23.76 1.83 -8.59
CA GLN A 147 22.96 2.72 -9.44
C GLN A 147 21.83 2.00 -10.21
N GLN A 148 21.35 0.87 -9.70
CA GLN A 148 20.34 0.03 -10.34
C GLN A 148 19.12 -0.20 -9.45
N CYS A 149 17.99 -0.51 -10.10
CA CYS A 149 16.79 -0.98 -9.41
C CYS A 149 16.87 -2.48 -9.12
N GLU A 150 17.03 -2.83 -7.84
CA GLU A 150 17.25 -4.18 -7.35
C GLU A 150 16.01 -4.74 -6.64
N LYS A 151 15.91 -6.07 -6.54
CA LYS A 151 14.83 -6.73 -5.81
C LYS A 151 15.15 -6.84 -4.33
N PHE A 152 14.15 -6.64 -3.48
CA PHE A 152 14.21 -6.96 -2.06
C PHE A 152 12.90 -7.61 -1.57
N GLN A 153 12.95 -8.24 -0.41
CA GLN A 153 11.78 -8.88 0.22
C GLN A 153 11.15 -7.91 1.22
N TYR A 154 9.94 -7.45 0.92
CA TYR A 154 9.17 -6.55 1.76
C TYR A 154 8.14 -7.32 2.59
N GLY A 155 8.12 -7.00 3.89
CA GLY A 155 7.30 -7.59 4.93
C GLY A 155 5.80 -7.31 4.82
N GLY A 156 5.40 -6.30 4.05
CA GLY A 156 3.99 -5.98 3.78
C GLY A 156 3.40 -4.81 4.56
N CYS A 157 4.11 -4.25 5.55
CA CYS A 157 3.73 -3.03 6.24
C CYS A 157 4.95 -2.14 6.54
N LEU A 158 4.70 -0.85 6.76
CA LEU A 158 5.72 0.19 6.95
C LEU A 158 6.65 0.32 5.73
N GLY A 159 7.94 0.49 5.95
CA GLY A 159 8.88 0.75 4.86
C GLY A 159 9.07 2.24 4.59
N ASN A 160 9.92 2.54 3.62
CA ASN A 160 10.12 3.89 3.11
C ASN A 160 9.65 4.01 1.64
N GLN A 161 9.77 5.20 1.07
CA GLN A 161 9.29 5.50 -0.28
C GLN A 161 10.13 4.86 -1.42
N ASN A 162 11.30 4.29 -1.12
CA ASN A 162 12.12 3.52 -2.07
C ASN A 162 11.59 2.07 -2.19
N ASN A 163 10.30 1.91 -2.47
CA ASN A 163 9.59 0.62 -2.47
C ASN A 163 8.57 0.56 -3.60
N PHE A 164 8.99 0.00 -4.73
CA PHE A 164 8.23 -0.07 -5.97
C PHE A 164 7.68 -1.48 -6.23
N LYS A 165 6.52 -1.57 -6.87
CA LYS A 165 5.89 -2.85 -7.23
C LYS A 165 6.54 -3.49 -8.47
N SER A 166 7.20 -2.69 -9.31
CA SER A 166 7.86 -3.18 -10.53
C SER A 166 9.21 -2.52 -10.79
N LEU A 167 10.05 -3.22 -11.56
CA LEU A 167 11.35 -2.71 -12.03
C LEU A 167 11.19 -1.40 -12.82
N GLN A 168 10.20 -1.36 -13.72
CA GLN A 168 9.94 -0.20 -14.58
C GLN A 168 9.47 1.03 -13.78
N GLU A 169 8.66 0.83 -12.74
CA GLU A 169 8.23 1.90 -11.83
C GLU A 169 9.42 2.51 -11.07
N CYS A 170 10.31 1.66 -10.55
CA CYS A 170 11.56 2.10 -9.93
C CYS A 170 12.44 2.88 -10.93
N GLN A 171 12.67 2.34 -12.12
CA GLN A 171 13.51 2.95 -13.15
C GLN A 171 12.95 4.32 -13.58
N ASN A 172 11.66 4.41 -13.89
CA ASN A 172 11.01 5.66 -14.31
C ASN A 172 11.04 6.77 -13.23
N THR A 173 11.15 6.37 -11.96
CA THR A 173 11.14 7.29 -10.81
C THR A 173 12.55 7.71 -10.38
N CYS A 174 13.50 6.78 -10.34
CA CYS A 174 14.80 6.95 -9.70
C CYS A 174 16.01 6.91 -10.63
N HIS A 175 15.89 6.49 -11.89
CA HIS A 175 16.97 6.69 -12.85
C HIS A 175 17.03 8.15 -13.29
N ASP A 176 18.24 8.66 -13.46
CA ASP A 176 18.46 10.03 -13.90
C ASP A 176 17.91 10.21 -15.31
N ARG A 177 17.11 11.27 -15.49
CA ARG A 177 16.70 11.69 -16.81
C ARG A 177 17.88 12.37 -17.46
N VAL A 178 18.74 11.57 -18.09
CA VAL A 178 19.81 12.06 -18.97
C VAL A 178 19.14 13.07 -19.92
N PRO A 179 19.46 14.38 -19.83
CA PRO A 179 19.00 15.32 -20.84
C PRO A 179 19.60 14.83 -22.14
N SER A 180 18.75 14.47 -23.11
CA SER A 180 19.21 13.93 -24.38
C SER A 180 20.25 14.88 -24.97
N ALA A 181 21.45 14.38 -25.21
CA ALA A 181 22.56 15.15 -25.77
C ALA A 181 22.27 15.45 -27.26
N ASN A 182 21.32 16.36 -27.48
CA ASN A 182 20.95 16.99 -28.75
C ASN A 182 20.09 18.26 -28.50
N SER A 183 20.40 19.00 -27.42
CA SER A 183 19.98 20.39 -27.25
C SER A 183 21.08 21.21 -26.58
N LEU A 184 22.29 21.16 -27.18
CA LEU A 184 23.16 22.34 -27.17
C LEU A 184 22.51 23.36 -28.10
N GLN A 185 21.66 24.21 -27.55
CA GLN A 185 21.44 25.51 -28.16
C GLN A 185 22.55 26.42 -27.64
N ILE A 186 23.41 26.82 -28.57
CA ILE A 186 24.38 27.89 -28.38
C ILE A 186 23.59 29.16 -28.69
N ASP A 187 23.43 30.02 -27.70
CA ASP A 187 23.10 31.43 -27.87
C ASP A 187 24.37 32.25 -27.55
N ASP A 188 24.70 33.17 -28.47
CA ASP A 188 26.06 33.67 -28.67
C ASP A 188 26.55 34.66 -27.59
N ASP A 189 27.72 34.38 -26.98
CA ASP A 189 28.88 35.30 -26.97
C ASP A 189 30.17 34.61 -26.41
N HIS A 190 31.33 35.16 -26.76
CA HIS A 190 32.69 34.89 -26.26
C HIS A 190 33.42 33.57 -26.62
N THR A 191 34.28 33.69 -27.65
CA THR A 191 35.51 32.93 -28.01
C THR A 191 36.47 32.79 -26.79
N VAL A 192 37.28 31.74 -26.58
CA VAL A 192 38.52 31.35 -27.31
C VAL A 192 39.05 29.96 -26.86
N LEU A 193 39.42 29.08 -27.84
CA LEU A 193 40.48 28.02 -27.87
C LEU A 193 40.72 27.10 -26.63
N GLY A 194 40.75 25.76 -26.67
CA GLY A 194 40.70 24.69 -27.69
C GLY A 194 40.70 23.30 -26.98
N THR A 195 41.16 22.13 -27.46
CA THR A 195 41.76 21.68 -28.74
C THR A 195 41.60 20.14 -28.94
N ILE A 196 41.20 19.70 -30.15
CA ILE A 196 41.58 18.45 -30.87
C ILE A 196 41.47 17.04 -30.18
N SER A 197 40.43 16.30 -30.60
CA SER A 197 40.42 14.88 -31.10
C SER A 197 40.97 13.69 -30.28
N ASN A 198 40.15 12.63 -30.10
CA ASN A 198 40.26 11.43 -30.96
C ASN A 198 39.12 10.40 -30.79
N ASN A 199 38.95 9.58 -31.82
CA ASN A 199 37.81 8.68 -32.05
C ASN A 199 37.79 7.42 -31.17
N SER A 200 36.59 6.93 -30.85
CA SER A 200 36.22 5.49 -30.92
C SER A 200 34.71 5.31 -30.83
N ALA A 201 34.08 4.81 -31.89
CA ALA A 201 32.69 4.35 -31.88
C ALA A 201 32.64 2.83 -32.05
N PRO A 202 31.76 2.13 -31.31
CA PRO A 202 31.12 0.93 -31.81
C PRO A 202 29.64 1.22 -32.10
N LEU A 203 29.19 0.81 -33.28
CA LEU A 203 27.82 0.95 -33.77
C LEU A 203 26.99 -0.30 -33.39
N ILE A 204 25.66 -0.28 -33.64
CA ILE A 204 24.73 -1.45 -33.65
C ILE A 204 24.24 -1.89 -32.24
N LYS A 205 22.94 -2.07 -31.92
CA LYS A 205 21.68 -2.09 -32.70
C LYS A 205 20.52 -1.52 -31.85
N GLN A 206 19.69 -0.63 -32.40
CA GLN A 206 18.33 -0.43 -31.85
C GLN A 206 17.38 -1.44 -32.49
N VAL A 207 16.64 -2.18 -31.67
CA VAL A 207 15.46 -2.94 -32.11
C VAL A 207 14.22 -2.15 -31.70
N VAL A 208 13.68 -1.38 -32.63
CA VAL A 208 12.34 -0.80 -32.50
C VAL A 208 11.33 -1.94 -32.70
N ARG A 209 10.38 -2.09 -31.77
CA ARG A 209 9.12 -2.79 -32.02
C ARG A 209 7.94 -1.88 -31.73
N GLN A 210 6.94 -1.95 -32.60
CA GLN A 210 5.70 -1.20 -32.55
C GLN A 210 5.03 -1.31 -31.17
N GLY A 211 4.39 -0.23 -30.72
CA GLY A 211 3.58 -0.24 -29.51
C GLY A 211 2.19 -0.83 -29.72
N GLU A 212 1.63 -1.42 -28.66
CA GLU A 212 0.22 -1.82 -28.59
C GLU A 212 -0.53 -0.97 -27.57
N ARG A 213 -1.62 -0.33 -28.00
CA ARG A 213 -2.57 0.40 -27.12
C ARG A 213 -3.57 -0.58 -26.54
N ASN A 214 -3.32 -1.11 -25.35
CA ASN A 214 -4.27 -1.97 -24.65
C ASN A 214 -4.97 -1.23 -23.51
N SER A 215 -6.07 -0.57 -23.85
CA SER A 215 -7.03 0.02 -22.92
C SER A 215 -7.76 -1.06 -22.12
N TRP A 216 -7.59 -1.06 -20.79
CA TRP A 216 -8.39 -1.89 -19.88
C TRP A 216 -9.11 -1.02 -18.84
N LYS A 217 -10.23 -0.42 -19.28
CA LYS A 217 -11.40 -0.22 -18.43
C LYS A 217 -12.47 -1.22 -18.86
N LYS A 218 -12.57 -2.35 -18.15
CA LYS A 218 -13.75 -3.23 -18.17
C LYS A 218 -14.06 -3.65 -16.75
N THR A 219 -15.09 -3.03 -16.19
CA THR A 219 -15.76 -3.45 -14.97
C THR A 219 -16.52 -4.77 -15.20
N ASP A 220 -16.65 -5.58 -14.15
CA ASP A 220 -17.14 -6.96 -14.23
C ASP A 220 -18.59 -7.10 -14.71
N HIS A 221 -18.76 -7.36 -16.00
CA HIS A 221 -19.99 -7.95 -16.54
C HIS A 221 -20.25 -9.36 -15.99
N GLY A 222 -19.19 -10.08 -15.58
CA GLY A 222 -19.31 -11.42 -15.00
C GLY A 222 -20.02 -11.44 -13.65
N CYS A 223 -19.73 -10.48 -12.77
CA CYS A 223 -20.34 -10.41 -11.44
C CYS A 223 -21.85 -10.13 -11.51
N TYR A 224 -22.28 -9.23 -12.41
CA TYR A 224 -23.70 -8.91 -12.62
C TYR A 224 -24.50 -10.12 -13.13
N ILE A 225 -23.97 -10.88 -14.09
CA ILE A 225 -24.63 -12.10 -14.60
C ILE A 225 -24.69 -13.18 -13.51
N PHE A 226 -23.66 -13.32 -12.68
CA PHE A 226 -23.64 -14.30 -11.59
C PHE A 226 -24.68 -13.98 -10.51
N LEU A 227 -24.84 -12.70 -10.14
CA LEU A 227 -25.86 -12.26 -9.19
C LEU A 227 -27.29 -12.43 -9.73
N LEU A 228 -27.53 -12.13 -11.02
CA LEU A 228 -28.83 -12.40 -11.64
C LEU A 228 -29.17 -13.89 -11.68
N ALA A 229 -28.20 -14.75 -11.97
CA ALA A 229 -28.40 -16.20 -11.98
C ALA A 229 -28.74 -16.76 -10.58
N ILE A 230 -28.10 -16.25 -9.52
CA ILE A 230 -28.45 -16.62 -8.14
C ILE A 230 -29.85 -16.12 -7.78
N CYS A 231 -30.21 -14.90 -8.16
CA CYS A 231 -31.50 -14.30 -7.85
C CYS A 231 -32.66 -15.05 -8.52
N THR A 232 -32.53 -15.46 -9.79
CA THR A 232 -33.54 -16.29 -10.46
C THR A 232 -33.63 -17.71 -9.87
N PHE A 233 -32.50 -18.31 -9.48
CA PHE A 233 -32.52 -19.63 -8.83
C PHE A 233 -33.27 -19.61 -7.49
N ILE A 234 -33.03 -18.59 -6.66
CA ILE A 234 -33.77 -18.37 -5.41
C ILE A 234 -35.26 -18.17 -5.71
N HIS A 235 -35.62 -17.36 -6.69
CA HIS A 235 -37.02 -17.09 -7.04
C HIS A 235 -37.76 -18.35 -7.56
N MET A 236 -37.07 -19.25 -8.25
CA MET A 236 -37.62 -20.55 -8.67
C MET A 236 -37.84 -21.50 -7.48
N CYS A 237 -36.89 -21.59 -6.55
CA CYS A 237 -37.05 -22.38 -5.32
C CYS A 237 -38.22 -21.89 -4.46
N PHE A 238 -38.43 -20.57 -4.35
CA PHE A 238 -39.60 -20.01 -3.66
C PHE A 238 -40.92 -20.33 -4.37
N TRP A 239 -40.94 -20.41 -5.70
CA TRP A 239 -42.15 -20.76 -6.47
C TRP A 239 -42.55 -22.23 -6.28
N GLU A 240 -41.60 -23.18 -6.29
CA GLU A 240 -41.89 -24.60 -6.03
C GLU A 240 -42.38 -24.85 -4.60
N LEU A 241 -41.82 -24.15 -3.61
CA LEU A 241 -42.27 -24.20 -2.21
C LEU A 241 -43.68 -23.60 -2.06
N ALA A 242 -43.98 -22.48 -2.73
CA ALA A 242 -45.33 -21.89 -2.73
C ALA A 242 -46.36 -22.79 -3.43
N GLY A 243 -46.00 -23.43 -4.55
CA GLY A 243 -46.85 -24.40 -5.24
C GLY A 243 -47.20 -25.62 -4.39
N SER A 244 -46.22 -26.08 -3.60
CA SER A 244 -46.39 -27.21 -2.66
C SER A 244 -47.34 -26.88 -1.50
N LEU A 245 -47.43 -25.61 -1.10
CA LEU A 245 -48.30 -25.15 -0.01
C LEU A 245 -49.77 -24.96 -0.45
N TRP A 246 -50.01 -24.60 -1.71
CA TRP A 246 -51.38 -24.47 -2.26
C TRP A 246 -52.09 -25.81 -2.47
N ILE A 247 -51.36 -26.90 -2.74
CA ILE A 247 -51.94 -28.23 -2.95
C ILE A 247 -52.46 -28.85 -1.65
N MET A 248 -51.96 -28.44 -0.48
CA MET A 248 -52.41 -28.93 0.83
C MET A 248 -53.57 -28.15 1.47
N HIS A 249 -54.18 -27.20 0.75
CA HIS A 249 -55.33 -26.42 1.25
C HIS A 249 -56.54 -26.42 0.31
N ALA A 250 -56.55 -27.31 -0.69
CA ALA A 250 -57.62 -27.47 -1.68
C ALA A 250 -57.93 -28.96 -1.94
N GLY A 251 -58.15 -29.73 -0.88
CA GLY A 251 -58.55 -31.15 -0.89
C GLY A 251 -59.25 -31.53 0.41
#